data_AF-A0A069DIH7-F1
#
_entry.id   AF-A0A069DIH7-F1
#
_cell.length_a   1.000
_cell.length_b   1.000
_cell.length_c   1.000
_cell.angle_alpha   90.00
_cell.angle_beta   90.00
_cell.angle_gamma   90.00
#
_symmetry.space_group_name_H-M   'P 1'
#
loop_
_entity.id
_entity.type
_entity.pdbx_description
1 polymer ?
#
loop_
_entity_poly.entity_id
_entity_poly.type
_entity_poly.pdbx_seq_one_letter_code
_entity_poly.pdbx_strand_id
1 'polypeptide(L)'
;MSTITSSTRKESFDLVKQDVATRQNIIHSFLLQYEDGLTANEIAAKMYEADLLKGWDRNLVHPRLTEMTMSGRVRVEERRKCSITDRSCGVYIAVTDEELQAYMDQIKEQDLFIDFSQTTEK
;
A
#
# COMPACT_ATOMS: atom_id res chain seq x y z
N MET A 1 28.98 13.79 -26.47
CA MET A 1 27.57 14.18 -26.24
C MET A 1 26.71 12.96 -26.51
N SER A 2 26.21 12.32 -25.46
CA SER A 2 25.44 11.07 -25.59
C SER A 2 23.98 11.40 -25.83
N THR A 3 23.51 11.15 -27.06
CA THR A 3 22.11 11.31 -27.47
C THR A 3 21.27 10.21 -26.81
N ILE A 4 20.76 10.49 -25.61
CA ILE A 4 19.73 9.68 -24.97
C ILE A 4 18.44 9.89 -25.78
N THR A 5 18.15 8.98 -26.70
CA THR A 5 16.91 9.00 -27.47
C THR A 5 15.73 8.68 -26.56
N SER A 6 14.60 9.33 -26.81
CA SER A 6 13.36 9.23 -25.99
C SER A 6 12.81 7.80 -25.86
N SER A 7 13.22 6.87 -26.72
CA SER A 7 12.79 5.46 -26.70
C SER A 7 13.32 4.71 -25.47
N THR A 8 14.59 4.88 -25.11
CA THR A 8 15.24 4.12 -24.02
C THR A 8 14.74 4.54 -22.63
N ARG A 9 14.22 5.77 -22.48
CA ARG A 9 13.64 6.24 -21.22
C ARG A 9 12.31 5.54 -20.90
N LYS A 10 11.50 5.23 -21.90
CA LYS A 10 10.17 4.64 -21.70
C LYS A 10 10.26 3.17 -21.27
N GLU A 11 11.11 2.39 -21.93
CA GLU A 11 11.35 0.99 -21.57
C GLU A 11 11.94 0.82 -20.17
N SER A 12 12.93 1.65 -19.81
CA SER A 12 13.49 1.64 -18.44
C SER A 12 12.45 2.03 -17.39
N PHE A 13 11.52 2.94 -17.71
CA PHE A 13 10.47 3.38 -16.81
C PHE A 13 9.43 2.28 -16.57
N ASP A 14 8.99 1.60 -17.62
CA ASP A 14 7.99 0.53 -17.54
C ASP A 14 8.54 -0.71 -16.80
N LEU A 15 9.81 -1.08 -17.03
CA LEU A 15 10.48 -2.17 -16.30
C LEU A 15 10.59 -1.87 -14.79
N VAL A 16 10.97 -0.65 -14.42
CA VAL A 16 11.05 -0.25 -13.01
C VAL A 16 9.66 -0.23 -12.37
N LYS A 17 8.63 0.24 -13.10
CA LYS A 17 7.25 0.29 -12.58
C LYS A 17 6.70 -1.11 -12.29
N GLN A 18 7.06 -2.09 -13.12
CA GLN A 18 6.68 -3.49 -12.92
C GLN A 18 7.34 -4.10 -11.66
N ASP A 19 8.62 -3.78 -11.40
CA ASP A 19 9.32 -4.19 -10.16
C ASP A 19 8.69 -3.55 -8.91
N VAL A 20 8.28 -2.27 -9.00
CA VAL A 20 7.62 -1.56 -7.90
C VAL A 20 6.27 -2.16 -7.54
N ALA A 21 5.40 -2.42 -8.53
CA ALA A 21 4.10 -3.04 -8.32
C ALA A 21 4.25 -4.46 -7.73
N THR A 22 5.25 -5.21 -8.19
CA THR A 22 5.57 -6.54 -7.65
C THR A 22 5.91 -6.46 -6.17
N ARG A 23 6.78 -5.53 -5.76
CA ARG A 23 7.14 -5.35 -4.34
C ARG A 23 5.96 -4.90 -3.48
N GLN A 24 5.13 -3.98 -3.97
CA GLN A 24 3.92 -3.56 -3.24
C GLN A 24 2.99 -4.76 -2.98
N ASN A 25 2.77 -5.61 -3.99
CA ASN A 25 1.95 -6.81 -3.83
C ASN A 25 2.58 -7.82 -2.86
N ILE A 26 3.91 -7.98 -2.85
CA ILE A 26 4.60 -8.84 -1.87
C ILE A 26 4.41 -8.28 -0.45
N ILE A 27 4.57 -6.98 -0.24
CA ILE A 27 4.37 -6.37 1.09
C ILE A 27 2.91 -6.49 1.54
N HIS A 28 1.96 -6.27 0.64
CA HIS A 28 0.53 -6.37 0.94
C HIS A 28 0.11 -7.80 1.28
N SER A 29 0.52 -8.79 0.47
CA SER A 29 0.28 -10.22 0.74
C SER A 29 0.98 -10.71 2.01
N PHE A 30 2.14 -10.15 2.34
CA PHE A 30 2.79 -10.40 3.62
C PHE A 30 1.97 -9.83 4.78
N LEU A 31 1.51 -8.58 4.69
CA LEU A 31 0.68 -7.94 5.71
C LEU A 31 -0.67 -8.62 5.90
N LEU A 32 -1.27 -9.21 4.86
CA LEU A 32 -2.52 -9.98 4.95
C LEU A 32 -2.39 -11.21 5.86
N GLN A 33 -1.17 -11.71 6.11
CA GLN A 33 -0.93 -12.82 7.03
C GLN A 33 -0.91 -12.38 8.50
N TYR A 34 -0.90 -11.07 8.77
CA TYR A 34 -0.79 -10.49 10.11
C TYR A 34 -1.96 -9.54 10.38
N GLU A 35 -3.08 -10.09 10.86
CA GLU A 35 -4.29 -9.33 11.21
C GLU A 35 -4.03 -8.25 12.26
N ASP A 36 -3.14 -8.52 13.23
CA ASP A 36 -2.73 -7.57 14.27
C ASP A 36 -1.91 -6.37 13.76
N GLY A 37 -1.51 -6.39 12.49
CA GLY A 37 -0.63 -5.40 11.89
C GLY A 37 0.80 -5.43 12.41
N LEU A 38 1.68 -4.75 11.68
CA LEU A 38 3.11 -4.68 12.01
C LEU A 38 3.65 -3.27 11.82
N THR A 39 4.69 -2.92 12.58
CA THR A 39 5.40 -1.66 12.34
C THR A 39 6.33 -1.78 11.13
N ALA A 40 6.67 -0.65 10.48
CA ALA A 40 7.54 -0.67 9.30
C ALA A 40 8.90 -1.37 9.51
N ASN A 41 9.45 -1.30 10.73
CA ASN A 41 10.69 -2.00 11.09
C ASN A 41 10.48 -3.51 11.21
N GLU A 42 9.38 -3.93 11.85
CA GLU A 42 9.04 -5.35 12.00
C GLU A 42 8.69 -5.98 10.66
N ILE A 43 8.00 -5.24 9.78
CA ILE A 43 7.74 -5.70 8.40
C ILE A 43 9.07 -5.92 7.68
N ALA A 44 9.99 -4.95 7.71
CA ALA A 44 11.29 -5.08 7.05
C ALA A 44 12.08 -6.29 7.58
N ALA A 45 12.12 -6.46 8.90
CA ALA A 45 12.84 -7.56 9.53
C ALA A 45 12.22 -8.92 9.19
N LYS A 46 10.91 -9.09 9.35
CA LYS A 46 10.26 -10.38 9.07
C LYS A 46 10.27 -10.74 7.59
N MET A 47 10.13 -9.75 6.70
CA MET A 47 10.26 -9.98 5.25
C MET A 47 11.69 -10.34 4.86
N TYR A 48 12.70 -9.82 5.57
CA TYR A 48 14.09 -10.24 5.40
C TYR A 48 14.31 -11.67 5.90
N GLU A 49 13.74 -12.04 7.05
CA GLU A 49 13.78 -13.42 7.57
C GLU A 49 13.10 -14.41 6.61
N ALA A 50 12.08 -13.97 5.89
CA ALA A 50 11.39 -14.75 4.85
C ALA A 50 12.09 -14.74 3.47
N ASP A 51 13.29 -14.14 3.36
CA ASP A 51 14.05 -13.97 2.10
C ASP A 51 13.30 -13.21 0.99
N LEU A 52 12.29 -12.41 1.36
CA LEU A 52 11.48 -11.61 0.43
C LEU A 52 12.12 -10.24 0.13
N LEU A 53 12.98 -9.75 1.03
CA LEU A 53 13.72 -8.51 0.89
C LEU A 53 15.23 -8.77 0.99
N LYS A 54 16.01 -7.92 0.32
CA LYS A 54 17.48 -7.99 0.36
C LYS A 54 18.09 -7.35 1.62
N GLY A 55 17.26 -6.86 2.55
CA GLY A 55 17.72 -6.23 3.78
C GLY A 55 16.58 -5.97 4.76
N TRP A 56 16.94 -5.71 6.01
CA TRP A 56 16.05 -5.44 7.14
C TRP A 56 15.77 -3.94 7.34
N ASP A 57 16.12 -3.12 6.34
CA ASP A 57 16.06 -1.66 6.45
C ASP A 57 14.66 -1.12 6.16
N ARG A 58 14.15 -0.27 7.06
CA ARG A 58 12.85 0.40 6.92
C ARG A 58 12.68 1.16 5.61
N ASN A 59 13.74 1.74 5.06
CA ASN A 59 13.68 2.55 3.85
C ASN A 59 13.31 1.71 2.61
N LEU A 60 13.40 0.38 2.68
CA LEU A 60 12.93 -0.51 1.62
C LEU A 60 11.39 -0.60 1.57
N VAL A 61 10.74 -0.48 2.73
CA VAL A 61 9.30 -0.70 2.89
C VAL A 61 8.55 0.63 3.00
N HIS A 62 9.13 1.61 3.67
CA HIS A 62 8.48 2.89 3.99
C HIS A 62 7.89 3.64 2.79
N PRO A 63 8.61 3.89 1.68
CA PRO A 63 8.02 4.59 0.54
C PRO A 63 6.84 3.82 -0.06
N ARG A 64 6.91 2.48 -0.09
CA ARG A 64 5.86 1.61 -0.60
C ARG A 64 4.65 1.59 0.35
N LEU A 65 4.87 1.56 1.66
CA LEU A 65 3.81 1.66 2.66
C LEU A 65 3.08 2.99 2.56
N THR A 66 3.79 4.10 2.37
CA THR A 66 3.16 5.42 2.15
C THR A 66 2.28 5.42 0.91
N GLU A 67 2.78 4.91 -0.22
CA GLU A 67 2.01 4.79 -1.46
C GLU A 67 0.76 3.88 -1.29
N MET A 68 0.90 2.76 -0.59
CA MET A 68 -0.22 1.86 -0.30
C MET A 68 -1.24 2.45 0.67
N THR A 69 -0.78 3.28 1.61
CA THR A 69 -1.66 4.04 2.51
C THR A 69 -2.47 5.07 1.73
N MET A 70 -1.83 5.79 0.81
CA MET A 70 -2.50 6.77 -0.05
C MET A 70 -3.52 6.13 -1.02
N SER A 71 -3.30 4.88 -1.43
CA SER A 71 -4.24 4.13 -2.29
C SER A 71 -5.31 3.37 -1.50
N GLY A 72 -5.29 3.41 -0.16
CA GLY A 72 -6.26 2.73 0.69
C GLY A 72 -6.07 1.22 0.83
N ARG A 73 -4.98 0.65 0.26
CA ARG A 73 -4.65 -0.79 0.37
C ARG A 73 -4.12 -1.19 1.75
N VAL A 74 -3.59 -0.22 2.49
CA VAL A 74 -3.05 -0.41 3.83
C VAL A 74 -3.55 0.74 4.69
N ARG A 75 -3.94 0.45 5.93
CA ARG A 75 -4.30 1.48 6.92
C ARG A 75 -3.26 1.56 8.02
N VAL A 76 -3.11 2.75 8.59
CA VAL A 76 -2.28 2.97 9.78
C VAL A 76 -3.20 3.07 10.99
N GLU A 77 -3.06 2.13 11.91
CA GLU A 77 -3.79 2.07 13.18
C GLU A 77 -3.09 2.91 14.25
N GLU A 78 -3.26 2.55 15.52
CA GLU A 78 -2.56 3.14 16.66
C GLU A 78 -1.04 2.90 16.65
N ARG A 79 -0.33 3.75 17.42
CA ARG A 79 1.12 3.62 17.59
C ARG A 79 1.42 2.55 18.64
N ARG A 80 1.99 1.43 18.20
CA ARG A 80 2.48 0.36 19.09
C ARG A 80 3.98 0.53 19.36
N LYS A 81 4.45 0.05 20.50
CA LYS A 81 5.89 -0.06 20.77
C LYS A 81 6.48 -1.15 19.89
N CYS A 82 7.40 -0.79 18.99
CA CYS A 82 8.08 -1.73 18.11
C CYS A 82 9.01 -2.64 18.91
N SER A 83 8.93 -3.96 18.74
CA SER A 83 9.76 -4.92 19.47
C SER A 83 11.25 -4.82 19.12
N ILE A 84 11.60 -4.25 17.95
CA ILE A 84 12.98 -4.16 17.47
C ILE A 84 13.67 -2.88 17.99
N THR A 85 12.99 -1.74 17.87
CA THR A 85 13.60 -0.43 18.17
C THR A 85 13.16 0.17 19.51
N ASP A 86 12.24 -0.49 20.22
CA ASP A 86 11.65 -0.05 21.50
C ASP A 86 10.97 1.34 21.45
N ARG A 87 10.68 1.83 20.24
CA ARG A 87 10.07 3.14 19.98
C ARG A 87 8.61 2.97 19.56
N SER A 88 7.75 3.91 19.95
CA SER A 88 6.37 3.99 19.47
C SER A 88 6.34 4.29 17.97
N CYS A 89 5.83 3.33 17.20
CA CYS A 89 5.78 3.34 15.74
C CYS A 89 4.35 3.07 15.27
N GLY A 90 3.95 3.62 14.11
CA GLY A 90 2.64 3.32 13.52
C GLY A 90 2.56 1.85 13.09
N VAL A 91 1.44 1.21 13.42
CA VAL A 91 1.13 -0.15 12.98
C VAL A 91 0.40 -0.08 11.64
N TYR A 92 0.87 -0.84 10.67
CA TYR A 92 0.28 -0.96 9.34
C TYR A 92 -0.53 -2.26 9.26
N ILE A 93 -1.77 -2.16 8.80
CA ILE A 93 -2.68 -3.29 8.57
C ILE A 93 -3.06 -3.30 7.08
N ALA A 94 -2.98 -4.47 6.44
CA ALA A 94 -3.49 -4.63 5.09
C ALA A 94 -5.02 -4.55 5.11
N VAL A 95 -5.58 -3.71 4.25
CA VAL A 95 -7.01 -3.71 3.96
C VAL A 95 -7.26 -4.85 2.97
N THR A 96 -8.21 -5.71 3.29
CA THR A 96 -8.61 -6.80 2.39
C THR A 96 -9.40 -6.23 1.21
N ASP A 97 -9.38 -6.92 0.08
CA ASP A 97 -10.23 -6.54 -1.07
C ASP A 97 -11.72 -6.52 -0.67
N GLU A 98 -12.12 -7.37 0.28
CA GLU A 98 -13.49 -7.39 0.82
C GLU A 98 -13.84 -6.11 1.57
N GLU A 99 -12.97 -5.61 2.45
CA GLU A 99 -13.19 -4.33 3.14
C GLU A 99 -13.20 -3.15 2.16
N LEU A 100 -12.29 -3.14 1.18
CA LEU A 100 -12.22 -2.09 0.17
C LEU A 100 -13.48 -2.10 -0.73
N GLN A 101 -13.93 -3.29 -1.12
CA GLN A 101 -15.13 -3.48 -1.93
C GLN A 101 -16.38 -3.05 -1.15
N ALA A 102 -16.49 -3.41 0.13
CA ALA A 102 -17.60 -2.99 0.99
C ALA A 102 -17.66 -1.46 1.14
N TYR A 103 -16.51 -0.80 1.26
CA TYR A 103 -16.42 0.67 1.29
C TYR A 103 -16.87 1.30 -0.04
N MET A 104 -16.42 0.76 -1.18
CA MET A 104 -16.81 1.24 -2.51
C MET A 104 -18.29 0.99 -2.82
N ASP A 105 -18.85 -0.10 -2.30
CA ASP A 105 -20.27 -0.45 -2.44
C ASP A 105 -21.16 0.53 -1.66
N GLN A 106 -20.78 0.87 -0.42
CA GLN A 106 -21.47 1.89 0.38
C GLN A 106 -21.47 3.27 -0.27
N ILE A 107 -20.38 3.66 -0.95
CA ILE A 107 -20.31 4.94 -1.67
C ILE A 107 -21.24 4.94 -2.89
N LYS A 108 -21.30 3.83 -3.64
CA LYS A 108 -22.21 3.71 -4.80
C LYS A 108 -23.68 3.82 -4.39
N GLU A 109 -24.06 3.25 -3.25
CA GLU A 109 -25.42 3.39 -2.73
C GLU A 109 -25.78 4.83 -2.35
N GLN A 110 -24.81 5.62 -1.88
CA GLN A 110 -25.04 7.03 -1.54
C GLN A 110 -25.07 7.95 -2.77
N ASP A 111 -24.21 7.72 -3.77
CA ASP A 111 -24.23 8.49 -5.02
C ASP A 111 -25.48 8.20 -5.86
N LEU A 112 -26.06 6.99 -5.77
CA LEU A 112 -27.33 6.65 -6.44
C LEU A 112 -28.53 7.44 -5.89
N PHE A 113 -28.44 7.98 -4.68
CA PHE A 113 -29.50 8.81 -4.07
C PHE A 113 -29.48 10.27 -4.55
N ILE A 114 -28.36 10.75 -5.12
CA ILE A 114 -28.21 12.14 -5.55
C ILE A 114 -28.84 12.37 -6.94
N ASP A 115 -28.89 11.35 -7.79
CA ASP A 115 -29.42 11.47 -9.16
C ASP A 115 -30.96 11.53 -9.23
N PHE A 116 -31.66 11.02 -8.21
CA PHE A 116 -33.14 11.01 -8.19
C PHE A 116 -33.78 12.35 -7.76
N SER A 117 -32.98 13.33 -7.33
CA SER A 117 -33.48 14.62 -6.83
C SER A 117 -33.61 15.71 -7.90
N GLN A 118 -33.23 15.44 -9.16
CA GLN A 118 -33.23 16.43 -10.26
C GLN A 118 -34.35 16.20 -11.30
N THR A 119 -35.35 15.34 -11.04
CA THR A 119 -36.48 15.11 -11.98
C THR A 119 -37.83 15.50 -11.41
N THR A 120 -37.94 16.61 -10.70
CA THR A 120 -39.23 17.28 -10.50
C THR A 120 -39.06 18.78 -10.42
N GLU A 121 -39.05 19.46 -11.56
CA GLU A 121 -39.47 20.87 -11.71
C GLU A 121 -39.53 21.15 -13.23
N LYS A 122 -40.67 20.85 -13.86
CA LYS A 122 -41.79 21.76 -14.21
C LYS A 122 -41.47 22.78 -15.29
#